data_AF-A0A7L0WFV7-F1
#
_entry.id   AF-A0A7L0WFV7-F1
#
_cell.length_a   1.000
_cell.length_b   1.000
_cell.length_c   1.000
_cell.angle_alpha   90.00
_cell.angle_beta   90.00
_cell.angle_gamma   90.00
#
_symmetry.space_group_name_H-M   'P 1'
#
loop_
_entity.id
_entity.type
_entity.pdbx_description
1 polymer ?
#
loop_
_entity_poly.entity_id
_entity_poly.type
_entity_poly.pdbx_seq_one_letter_code
_entity_poly.pdbx_strand_id
1 'polypeptide(L)'
;MDKMLMQWIENSPSSSLQELQNILKVLLPFTNSQDTTVCERALGRITRLANFLATTLLQEDFGKYLQPSHRTGIVLVAVEAMRDSNTYDETTARSMLDVAIKDPGFWLTDVPRIIRCVYQNMECISTTAHQRKSSQGSLDIVLLQLTNQRPGEVVRSLLALSPISDRVAMAMWQVVVSQMVTLQKVLRELLAVLGDQEQRRLFPCVRRHARVCRLPVSYQRRPDYEVLYHLQRLLKHPRPAMFPLVLTMLLTLSETPEMARRIGLKLPDIMEAMQHASSDTKMKTFLLTRNVMRHMKRKPKQASSVAVQLAGKLLPLFSDESSQVRELSIRLCKKMMETVVWCHKRKMRKIVQRGLLPFFLHMNDQAESVAKASAEALIVAAEFLQWKELKRLVKTGQTFRIGEYLLQRDPRTVEEKLQQSLMYLQDSQAAIREAAVRFIG
;
A
#
# COMPACT_ATOMS: atom_id res chain seq x y z
N MET A 1 -33.08 -6.15 25.41
CA MET A 1 -32.44 -5.20 26.33
C MET A 1 -32.44 -3.80 25.71
N ASP A 2 -31.98 -3.66 24.47
CA ASP A 2 -31.79 -2.37 23.80
C ASP A 2 -33.07 -1.54 23.60
N LYS A 3 -34.21 -2.15 23.23
CA LYS A 3 -35.48 -1.42 23.09
C LYS A 3 -36.06 -0.90 24.42
N MET A 4 -35.86 -1.65 25.51
CA MET A 4 -36.33 -1.23 26.84
C MET A 4 -35.48 -0.10 27.41
N LEU A 5 -34.16 -0.14 27.19
CA LEU A 5 -33.25 0.92 27.60
C LEU A 5 -33.47 2.21 26.79
N MET A 6 -33.73 2.12 25.48
CA MET A 6 -34.08 3.28 24.63
C MET A 6 -35.32 4.01 25.14
N GLN A 7 -36.40 3.25 25.36
CA GLN A 7 -37.67 3.78 25.83
C GLN A 7 -37.56 4.38 27.24
N TRP A 8 -36.62 3.89 28.04
CA TRP A 8 -36.39 4.35 29.40
C TRP A 8 -35.53 5.64 29.47
N ILE A 9 -34.53 5.79 28.59
CA ILE A 9 -33.76 7.04 28.44
C ILE A 9 -34.64 8.18 27.91
N GLU A 10 -35.51 7.90 26.92
CA GLU A 10 -36.43 8.89 26.35
C GLU A 10 -37.40 9.46 27.40
N ASN A 11 -37.75 8.66 28.41
CA ASN A 11 -38.71 9.05 29.44
C ASN A 11 -38.10 9.88 30.59
N SER A 12 -36.80 9.75 30.88
CA SER A 12 -36.10 10.55 31.91
C SER A 12 -34.57 10.53 31.76
N PRO A 13 -33.98 11.51 31.04
CA PRO A 13 -32.56 11.49 30.69
C PRO A 13 -31.60 11.59 31.90
N SER A 14 -31.96 12.38 32.91
CA SER A 14 -31.10 12.71 34.05
C SER A 14 -31.04 11.60 35.11
N SER A 15 -32.16 10.94 35.42
CA SER A 15 -32.19 9.77 36.31
C SER A 15 -31.53 8.55 35.66
N SER A 16 -31.76 8.36 34.36
CA SER A 16 -31.14 7.28 33.58
C SER A 16 -29.61 7.36 33.59
N LEU A 17 -29.04 8.57 33.51
CA LEU A 17 -27.59 8.76 33.60
C LEU A 17 -27.04 8.36 34.98
N GLN A 18 -27.72 8.71 36.07
CA GLN A 18 -27.31 8.37 37.43
C GLN A 18 -27.36 6.85 37.68
N GLU A 19 -28.38 6.17 37.15
CA GLU A 19 -28.49 4.71 37.27
C GLU A 19 -27.46 3.98 36.40
N LEU A 20 -27.17 4.49 35.20
CA LEU A 20 -26.07 4.00 34.36
C LEU A 20 -24.71 4.19 35.03
N GLN A 21 -24.51 5.31 35.75
CA GLN A 21 -23.34 5.51 36.60
C GLN A 21 -23.28 4.50 37.75
N ASN A 22 -24.40 4.15 38.36
CA ASN A 22 -24.44 3.14 39.42
C ASN A 22 -24.09 1.75 38.89
N ILE A 23 -24.62 1.38 37.71
CA ILE A 23 -24.27 0.13 37.03
C ILE A 23 -22.77 0.12 36.71
N LEU A 24 -22.22 1.24 36.22
CA LEU A 24 -20.79 1.36 35.96
C LEU A 24 -19.97 1.16 37.25
N LYS A 25 -20.35 1.80 38.35
CA LYS A 25 -19.69 1.63 39.66
C LYS A 25 -19.68 0.18 40.14
N VAL A 26 -20.75 -0.57 39.86
CA VAL A 26 -20.83 -2.01 40.20
C VAL A 26 -19.91 -2.84 39.30
N LEU A 27 -19.80 -2.51 38.02
CA LEU A 27 -18.98 -3.27 37.06
C LEU A 27 -17.48 -2.94 37.12
N LEU A 28 -17.11 -1.72 37.51
CA LEU A 28 -15.73 -1.24 37.55
C LEU A 28 -14.78 -2.10 38.39
N PRO A 29 -15.12 -2.57 39.61
CA PRO A 29 -14.26 -3.46 40.39
C PRO A 29 -13.88 -4.74 39.65
N PHE A 30 -14.80 -5.29 38.85
CA PHE A 30 -14.58 -6.53 38.10
C PHE A 30 -13.61 -6.34 36.91
N THR A 31 -13.36 -5.10 36.47
CA THR A 31 -12.37 -4.81 35.42
C THR A 31 -10.92 -4.95 35.89
N ASN A 32 -10.69 -5.05 37.20
CA ASN A 32 -9.38 -5.31 37.81
C ASN A 32 -9.29 -6.72 38.43
N SER A 33 -10.24 -7.61 38.09
CA SER A 33 -10.23 -9.01 38.56
C SER A 33 -8.99 -9.76 38.04
N GLN A 34 -8.43 -10.66 38.86
CA GLN A 34 -7.37 -11.59 38.43
C GLN A 34 -7.89 -12.66 37.48
N ASP A 35 -9.20 -12.93 37.51
CA ASP A 35 -9.86 -13.81 36.54
C ASP A 35 -10.10 -13.04 35.23
N THR A 36 -9.38 -13.46 34.18
CA THR A 36 -9.44 -12.87 32.85
C THR A 36 -10.83 -12.93 32.25
N THR A 37 -11.59 -13.99 32.49
CA THR A 37 -12.95 -14.16 31.94
C THR A 37 -13.95 -13.22 32.62
N VAL A 38 -13.79 -12.98 33.92
CA VAL A 38 -14.61 -12.01 34.68
C VAL A 38 -14.30 -10.59 34.24
N CYS A 39 -13.01 -10.28 34.06
CA CYS A 39 -12.55 -8.99 33.56
C CYS A 39 -13.09 -8.69 32.15
N GLU A 40 -12.96 -9.64 31.22
CA GLU A 40 -13.47 -9.53 29.85
C GLU A 40 -14.99 -9.37 29.79
N ARG A 41 -15.74 -10.11 30.62
CA ARG A 41 -17.21 -9.97 30.70
C ARG A 41 -17.62 -8.62 31.26
N ALA A 42 -16.93 -8.15 32.31
CA ALA A 42 -17.19 -6.84 32.90
C ALA A 42 -16.89 -5.71 31.90
N LEU A 43 -15.72 -5.74 31.25
CA LEU A 43 -15.35 -4.80 30.21
C LEU A 43 -16.32 -4.85 29.02
N GLY A 44 -16.72 -6.04 28.56
CA GLY A 44 -17.69 -6.18 27.48
C GLY A 44 -19.07 -5.60 27.80
N ARG A 45 -19.54 -5.74 29.05
CA ARG A 45 -20.78 -5.08 29.51
C ARG A 45 -20.61 -3.56 29.56
N ILE A 46 -19.47 -3.08 30.05
CA ILE A 46 -19.14 -1.65 30.07
C ILE A 46 -19.05 -1.09 28.65
N THR A 47 -18.46 -1.82 27.69
CA THR A 47 -18.39 -1.43 26.28
C THR A 47 -19.78 -1.30 25.65
N ARG A 48 -20.71 -2.20 25.95
CA ARG A 48 -22.11 -2.09 25.47
C ARG A 48 -22.82 -0.88 26.07
N LEU A 49 -22.63 -0.62 27.36
CA LEU A 49 -23.17 0.57 28.02
C LEU A 49 -22.56 1.85 27.45
N ALA A 50 -21.25 1.85 27.19
CA ALA A 50 -20.53 2.98 26.60
C ALA A 50 -21.01 3.25 25.17
N ASN A 51 -21.18 2.20 24.36
CA ASN A 51 -21.72 2.34 23.01
C ASN A 51 -23.15 2.87 23.03
N PHE A 52 -24.01 2.30 23.89
CA PHE A 52 -25.38 2.76 24.06
C PHE A 52 -25.42 4.26 24.40
N LEU A 53 -24.65 4.69 25.40
CA LEU A 53 -24.52 6.10 25.79
C LEU A 53 -23.97 7.01 24.67
N ALA A 54 -23.00 6.51 23.89
CA ALA A 54 -22.43 7.23 22.77
C ALA A 54 -23.41 7.42 21.61
N THR A 55 -24.38 6.51 21.45
CA THR A 55 -25.43 6.58 20.42
C THR A 55 -26.66 7.41 20.83
N THR A 56 -26.93 7.58 22.13
CA THR A 56 -28.19 8.18 22.64
C THR A 56 -28.01 9.56 23.32
N LEU A 57 -27.22 10.47 22.74
CA LEU A 57 -27.12 11.92 23.11
C LEU A 57 -26.16 12.34 24.25
N LEU A 58 -25.31 11.46 24.84
CA LEU A 58 -24.31 11.86 25.84
C LEU A 58 -22.88 11.60 25.35
N GLN A 59 -22.49 12.34 24.31
CA GLN A 59 -21.25 12.07 23.57
C GLN A 59 -19.97 12.53 24.30
N GLU A 60 -20.05 13.38 25.33
CA GLU A 60 -18.88 14.10 25.88
C GLU A 60 -18.45 13.76 27.31
N ASP A 61 -19.23 13.01 28.10
CA ASP A 61 -18.96 12.90 29.56
C ASP A 61 -18.67 11.51 30.09
N PHE A 62 -19.12 10.43 29.44
CA PHE A 62 -18.98 9.07 29.99
C PHE A 62 -17.52 8.69 30.25
N GLY A 63 -16.64 9.01 29.31
CA GLY A 63 -15.22 8.70 29.41
C GLY A 63 -14.55 9.32 30.64
N LYS A 64 -15.01 10.49 31.11
CA LYS A 64 -14.42 11.26 32.22
C LYS A 64 -14.50 10.51 33.55
N TYR A 65 -15.47 9.62 33.70
CA TYR A 65 -15.65 8.79 34.91
C TYR A 65 -14.75 7.55 34.94
N LEU A 66 -13.97 7.31 33.88
CA LEU A 66 -13.12 6.14 33.73
C LEU A 66 -11.64 6.46 33.94
N GLN A 67 -10.98 5.65 34.77
CA GLN A 67 -9.53 5.65 34.87
C GLN A 67 -8.88 5.29 33.52
N PRO A 68 -7.66 5.77 33.22
CA PRO A 68 -6.96 5.44 31.97
C PRO A 68 -6.84 3.93 31.69
N SER A 69 -6.66 3.11 32.74
CA SER A 69 -6.64 1.65 32.64
C SER A 69 -7.97 1.07 32.17
N HIS A 70 -9.10 1.59 32.68
CA HIS A 70 -10.44 1.16 32.27
C HIS A 70 -10.74 1.57 30.83
N ARG A 71 -10.36 2.79 30.43
CA ARG A 71 -10.48 3.26 29.03
C ARG A 71 -9.70 2.38 28.07
N THR A 72 -8.45 2.07 28.43
CA THR A 72 -7.62 1.13 27.68
C THR A 72 -8.28 -0.25 27.60
N GLY A 73 -8.81 -0.79 28.70
CA GLY A 73 -9.51 -2.07 28.72
C GLY A 73 -10.71 -2.12 27.77
N ILE A 74 -11.53 -1.07 27.73
CA ILE A 74 -12.66 -0.96 26.80
C ILE A 74 -12.20 -0.98 25.35
N VAL A 75 -11.14 -0.22 25.02
CA VAL A 75 -10.57 -0.19 23.67
C VAL A 75 -10.03 -1.57 23.26
N LEU A 76 -9.33 -2.27 24.16
CA LEU A 76 -8.81 -3.61 23.88
C LEU A 76 -9.93 -4.60 23.59
N VAL A 77 -11.00 -4.60 24.40
CA VAL A 77 -12.17 -5.46 24.16
C VAL A 77 -12.86 -5.11 22.84
N ALA A 78 -12.95 -3.82 22.49
CA ALA A 78 -13.49 -3.40 21.20
C ALA A 78 -12.62 -3.90 20.03
N VAL A 79 -11.29 -3.82 20.15
CA VAL A 79 -10.34 -4.35 19.15
C VAL A 79 -10.45 -5.88 19.04
N GLU A 80 -10.56 -6.60 20.16
CA GLU A 80 -10.75 -8.07 20.20
C GLU A 80 -12.11 -8.51 19.66
N ALA A 81 -13.15 -7.69 19.84
CA ALA A 81 -14.47 -7.90 19.26
C ALA A 81 -14.50 -7.72 17.73
N MET A 82 -13.45 -7.19 17.11
CA MET A 82 -13.31 -7.16 15.66
C MET A 82 -12.85 -8.49 15.06
N ARG A 83 -12.54 -9.52 15.87
CA ARG A 83 -12.15 -10.86 15.38
C ARG A 83 -13.36 -11.71 15.00
N ASP A 84 -13.24 -12.44 13.89
CA ASP A 84 -14.23 -13.35 13.32
C ASP A 84 -14.85 -14.39 14.29
N SER A 85 -14.11 -14.81 15.33
CA SER A 85 -14.53 -15.87 16.24
C SER A 85 -15.29 -15.36 17.48
N ASN A 86 -15.57 -14.06 17.58
CA ASN A 86 -16.07 -13.49 18.82
C ASN A 86 -17.61 -13.48 18.86
N THR A 87 -18.20 -13.78 20.03
CA THR A 87 -19.67 -13.81 20.24
C THR A 87 -20.28 -12.42 20.42
N TYR A 88 -19.51 -11.36 20.17
CA TYR A 88 -19.90 -9.98 20.41
C TYR A 88 -20.36 -9.30 19.12
N ASP A 89 -21.20 -8.29 19.27
CA ASP A 89 -21.70 -7.50 18.15
C ASP A 89 -20.59 -6.61 17.56
N GLU A 90 -20.12 -6.97 16.36
CA GLU A 90 -19.13 -6.24 15.56
C GLU A 90 -19.53 -4.77 15.35
N THR A 91 -20.82 -4.48 15.25
CA THR A 91 -21.30 -3.11 15.05
C THR A 91 -21.09 -2.26 16.31
N THR A 92 -21.40 -2.82 17.49
CA THR A 92 -21.10 -2.21 18.79
C THR A 92 -19.61 -1.98 19.00
N ALA A 93 -18.77 -2.94 18.63
CA ALA A 93 -17.32 -2.81 18.72
C ALA A 93 -16.80 -1.66 17.84
N ARG A 94 -17.25 -1.59 16.59
CA ARG A 94 -16.91 -0.53 15.64
C ARG A 94 -17.33 0.85 16.17
N SER A 95 -18.56 1.00 16.65
CA SER A 95 -19.03 2.27 17.20
C SER A 95 -18.23 2.72 18.42
N MET A 96 -17.78 1.79 19.28
CA MET A 96 -16.88 2.12 20.38
C MET A 96 -15.50 2.59 19.88
N LEU A 97 -14.95 1.95 18.84
CA LEU A 97 -13.70 2.42 18.22
C LEU A 97 -13.87 3.81 17.61
N ASP A 98 -15.00 4.11 16.97
CA ASP A 98 -15.31 5.43 16.41
C ASP A 98 -15.33 6.51 17.51
N VAL A 99 -15.85 6.20 18.69
CA VAL A 99 -15.78 7.10 19.87
C VAL A 99 -14.33 7.33 20.30
N ALA A 100 -13.52 6.26 20.37
CA ALA A 100 -12.12 6.39 20.75
C ALA A 100 -11.29 7.18 19.73
N ILE A 101 -11.65 7.10 18.44
CA ILE A 101 -11.01 7.82 17.34
C ILE A 101 -11.33 9.33 17.37
N LYS A 102 -12.47 9.75 17.94
CA LYS A 102 -12.82 11.18 18.08
C LYS A 102 -11.93 11.92 19.09
N ASP A 103 -11.52 11.25 20.15
CA ASP A 103 -10.53 11.78 21.11
C ASP A 103 -9.44 10.73 21.43
N PRO A 104 -8.48 10.54 20.51
CA PRO A 104 -7.45 9.51 20.66
C PRO A 104 -6.53 9.76 21.86
N GLY A 105 -6.27 11.03 22.21
CA GLY A 105 -5.43 11.38 23.35
C GLY A 105 -6.05 10.96 24.68
N PHE A 106 -7.38 10.99 24.75
CA PHE A 106 -8.14 10.59 25.92
C PHE A 106 -8.38 9.07 26.01
N TRP A 107 -8.71 8.41 24.90
CA TRP A 107 -9.06 6.99 24.93
C TRP A 107 -7.86 6.05 24.71
N LEU A 108 -6.88 6.44 23.89
CA LEU A 108 -5.77 5.56 23.47
C LEU A 108 -4.50 5.81 24.29
N THR A 109 -4.60 5.58 25.60
CA THR A 109 -3.55 5.99 26.57
C THR A 109 -2.35 5.06 26.68
N ASP A 110 -2.55 3.73 26.60
CA ASP A 110 -1.50 2.70 26.65
C ASP A 110 -1.20 2.15 25.25
N VAL A 111 -0.36 2.88 24.51
CA VAL A 111 -0.04 2.57 23.11
C VAL A 111 0.59 1.19 22.95
N PRO A 112 1.59 0.75 23.73
CA PRO A 112 2.21 -0.56 23.55
C PRO A 112 1.20 -1.71 23.69
N ARG A 113 0.31 -1.64 24.68
CA ARG A 113 -0.71 -2.68 24.91
C ARG A 113 -1.74 -2.72 23.79
N ILE A 114 -2.19 -1.57 23.31
CA ILE A 114 -3.14 -1.48 22.17
C ILE A 114 -2.48 -1.99 20.89
N ILE A 115 -1.23 -1.61 20.59
CA ILE A 115 -0.49 -2.07 19.40
C ILE A 115 -0.33 -3.60 19.41
N ARG A 116 0.00 -4.21 20.55
CA ARG A 116 0.06 -5.67 20.69
C ARG A 116 -1.29 -6.34 20.46
N CYS A 117 -2.37 -5.75 20.98
CA CYS A 117 -3.71 -6.28 20.79
C CYS A 117 -4.15 -6.20 19.31
N VAL A 118 -3.85 -5.10 18.62
CA VAL A 118 -4.12 -4.98 17.17
C VAL A 118 -3.32 -6.03 16.38
N TYR A 119 -2.04 -6.23 16.72
CA TYR A 119 -1.20 -7.25 16.11
C TYR A 119 -1.81 -8.66 16.25
N GLN A 120 -2.17 -9.06 17.48
CA GLN A 120 -2.79 -10.36 17.75
C GLN A 120 -4.14 -10.53 17.04
N ASN A 121 -4.91 -9.45 16.90
CA ASN A 121 -6.16 -9.47 16.16
C ASN A 121 -5.95 -9.65 14.66
N MET A 122 -4.99 -8.93 14.06
CA MET A 122 -4.65 -9.06 12.64
C MET A 122 -4.12 -10.45 12.26
N GLU A 123 -3.42 -11.14 13.17
CA GLU A 123 -2.97 -12.52 12.98
C GLU A 123 -4.14 -13.50 12.84
N CYS A 124 -5.25 -13.21 13.50
CA CYS A 124 -6.33 -14.17 13.72
C CYS A 124 -7.57 -13.97 12.84
N ILE A 125 -7.61 -12.93 12.03
CA ILE A 125 -8.68 -12.72 11.03
C ILE A 125 -8.47 -13.72 9.89
N SER A 126 -9.31 -14.76 9.85
CA SER A 126 -9.17 -15.94 8.99
C SER A 126 -10.34 -16.18 8.03
N THR A 127 -11.40 -15.37 8.06
CA THR A 127 -12.61 -15.59 7.23
C THR A 127 -12.87 -14.49 6.19
N THR A 128 -14.01 -14.61 5.50
CA THR A 128 -14.32 -14.14 4.13
C THR A 128 -13.81 -12.74 3.75
N ALA A 129 -13.42 -12.58 2.49
CA ALA A 129 -12.72 -11.38 1.97
C ALA A 129 -13.44 -10.04 2.21
N HIS A 130 -14.77 -10.03 2.39
CA HIS A 130 -15.55 -8.82 2.64
C HIS A 130 -15.53 -8.39 4.11
N GLN A 131 -15.70 -9.31 5.06
CA GLN A 131 -15.64 -9.02 6.50
C GLN A 131 -14.23 -8.65 6.94
N ARG A 132 -13.22 -9.33 6.39
CA ARG A 132 -11.80 -9.01 6.58
C ARG A 132 -11.49 -7.54 6.29
N LYS A 133 -12.04 -6.98 5.21
CA LYS A 133 -11.78 -5.58 4.81
C LYS A 133 -12.40 -4.55 5.75
N SER A 134 -13.56 -4.84 6.32
CA SER A 134 -14.25 -3.90 7.21
C SER A 134 -13.60 -3.86 8.60
N SER A 135 -13.34 -5.03 9.20
CA SER A 135 -12.64 -5.12 10.49
C SER A 135 -11.21 -4.60 10.41
N GLN A 136 -10.49 -4.93 9.33
CA GLN A 136 -9.16 -4.39 9.09
C GLN A 136 -9.19 -2.87 8.90
N GLY A 137 -10.19 -2.32 8.21
CA GLY A 137 -10.32 -0.86 8.02
C GLY A 137 -10.45 -0.10 9.35
N SER A 138 -11.24 -0.59 10.30
CA SER A 138 -11.36 0.04 11.63
C SER A 138 -10.05 -0.03 12.42
N LEU A 139 -9.36 -1.18 12.39
CA LEU A 139 -8.05 -1.34 13.04
C LEU A 139 -6.98 -0.44 12.41
N ASP A 140 -7.01 -0.27 11.09
CA ASP A 140 -6.10 0.60 10.36
C ASP A 140 -6.27 2.06 10.80
N ILE A 141 -7.52 2.51 11.01
CA ILE A 141 -7.79 3.87 11.53
C ILE A 141 -7.24 4.03 12.94
N VAL A 142 -7.42 3.05 13.84
CA VAL A 142 -6.84 3.09 15.19
C VAL A 142 -5.32 3.21 15.13
N LEU A 143 -4.65 2.42 14.28
CA LEU A 143 -3.21 2.49 14.08
C LEU A 143 -2.75 3.85 13.57
N LEU A 144 -3.48 4.44 12.61
CA LEU A 144 -3.19 5.77 12.09
C LEU A 144 -3.36 6.86 13.15
N GLN A 145 -4.41 6.79 13.98
CA GLN A 145 -4.62 7.74 15.07
C GLN A 145 -3.53 7.65 16.14
N LEU A 146 -3.18 6.43 16.57
CA LEU A 146 -2.06 6.20 17.49
C LEU A 146 -0.76 6.77 16.94
N THR A 147 -0.48 6.52 15.66
CA THR A 147 0.73 7.02 14.98
C THR A 147 0.74 8.54 14.91
N ASN A 148 -0.44 9.16 14.74
CA ASN A 148 -0.54 10.61 14.72
C ASN A 148 -0.30 11.26 16.08
N GLN A 149 -0.77 10.65 17.17
CA GLN A 149 -0.61 11.20 18.52
C GLN A 149 0.75 10.89 19.13
N ARG A 150 1.21 9.64 19.01
CA ARG A 150 2.37 9.10 19.73
C ARG A 150 3.26 8.24 18.81
N PRO A 151 3.84 8.82 17.75
CA PRO A 151 4.59 8.08 16.73
C PRO A 151 5.77 7.30 17.32
N GLY A 152 6.47 7.85 18.31
CA GLY A 152 7.63 7.21 18.92
C GLY A 152 7.27 5.94 19.70
N GLU A 153 6.15 5.92 20.42
CA GLU A 153 5.66 4.73 21.11
C GLU A 153 5.23 3.64 20.12
N VAL A 154 4.55 4.03 19.04
CA VAL A 154 4.14 3.10 17.97
C VAL A 154 5.37 2.48 17.29
N VAL A 155 6.35 3.29 16.88
CA VAL A 155 7.57 2.80 16.21
C VAL A 155 8.34 1.82 17.10
N ARG A 156 8.54 2.16 18.38
CA ARG A 156 9.21 1.26 19.33
C ARG A 156 8.42 -0.03 19.56
N SER A 157 7.10 0.07 19.68
CA SER A 157 6.23 -1.10 19.88
C SER A 157 6.24 -2.03 18.68
N LEU A 158 6.13 -1.49 17.46
CA LEU A 158 6.20 -2.29 16.22
C LEU A 158 7.57 -2.95 16.05
N LEU A 159 8.68 -2.25 16.36
CA LEU A 159 10.02 -2.84 16.33
C LEU A 159 10.21 -3.93 17.39
N ALA A 160 9.54 -3.82 18.54
CA ALA A 160 9.60 -4.78 19.64
C ALA A 160 8.75 -6.05 19.38
N LEU A 161 7.60 -5.91 18.70
CA LEU A 161 6.72 -7.05 18.40
C LEU A 161 7.36 -8.05 17.44
N SER A 162 7.92 -7.54 16.33
CA SER A 162 8.67 -8.36 15.40
C SER A 162 9.56 -7.43 14.55
N PRO A 163 10.79 -7.83 14.20
CA PRO A 163 11.48 -7.19 13.09
C PRO A 163 10.59 -7.26 11.84
N ILE A 164 10.78 -6.31 10.91
CA ILE A 164 9.98 -6.00 9.70
C ILE A 164 9.64 -7.22 8.79
N SER A 165 10.10 -8.43 9.10
CA SER A 165 9.95 -9.66 8.31
C SER A 165 8.65 -10.44 8.55
N ASP A 166 7.91 -10.17 9.62
CA ASP A 166 6.61 -10.83 9.84
C ASP A 166 5.51 -10.21 8.96
N ARG A 167 4.59 -11.04 8.43
CA ARG A 167 3.48 -10.62 7.57
C ARG A 167 2.54 -9.66 8.27
N VAL A 168 2.21 -9.90 9.54
CA VAL A 168 1.29 -9.05 10.31
C VAL A 168 1.98 -7.73 10.65
N ALA A 169 3.21 -7.79 11.14
CA ALA A 169 4.04 -6.60 11.37
C ALA A 169 4.18 -5.75 10.08
N MET A 170 4.43 -6.38 8.93
CA MET A 170 4.52 -5.71 7.63
C MET A 170 3.21 -5.02 7.25
N ALA A 171 2.06 -5.64 7.49
CA ALA A 171 0.76 -5.02 7.23
C ALA A 171 0.56 -3.76 8.10
N MET A 172 0.85 -3.85 9.39
CA MET A 172 0.80 -2.69 10.29
C MET A 172 1.77 -1.58 9.86
N TRP A 173 3.00 -1.95 9.48
CA TRP A 173 3.99 -0.99 8.95
C TRP A 173 3.49 -0.29 7.68
N GLN A 174 2.84 -1.02 6.76
CA GLN A 174 2.26 -0.44 5.55
C GLN A 174 1.14 0.55 5.85
N VAL A 175 0.31 0.27 6.86
CA VAL A 175 -0.75 1.17 7.33
C VAL A 175 -0.16 2.46 7.90
N VAL A 176 0.80 2.37 8.83
CA VAL A 176 1.34 3.58 9.49
C VAL A 176 2.13 4.48 8.55
N VAL A 177 2.67 3.95 7.45
CA VAL A 177 3.35 4.75 6.41
C VAL A 177 2.46 5.15 5.24
N SER A 178 1.18 4.77 5.25
CA SER A 178 0.26 4.99 4.11
C SER A 178 -0.08 6.47 3.88
N GLN A 179 -0.17 7.26 4.96
CA GLN A 179 -0.48 8.69 4.89
C GLN A 179 0.78 9.54 5.03
N MET A 180 0.85 10.66 4.30
CA MET A 180 2.03 11.54 4.31
C MET A 180 2.35 12.08 5.71
N VAL A 181 1.31 12.45 6.47
CA VAL A 181 1.47 12.99 7.84
C VAL A 181 2.05 11.94 8.80
N THR A 182 1.53 10.72 8.77
CA THR A 182 2.02 9.64 9.63
C THR A 182 3.41 9.17 9.18
N LEU A 183 3.65 9.05 7.88
CA LEU A 183 4.95 8.72 7.31
C LEU A 183 6.05 9.69 7.77
N GLN A 184 5.81 11.00 7.72
CA GLN A 184 6.80 11.98 8.17
C GLN A 184 7.16 11.80 9.65
N LYS A 185 6.15 11.55 10.50
CA LYS A 185 6.35 11.30 11.93
C LYS A 185 7.11 9.99 12.18
N VAL A 186 6.68 8.90 11.54
CA VAL A 186 7.30 7.57 11.64
C VAL A 186 8.75 7.60 11.18
N LEU A 187 9.05 8.28 10.08
CA LEU A 187 10.42 8.42 9.59
C LEU A 187 11.34 9.10 10.59
N ARG A 188 10.91 10.22 11.19
CA ARG A 188 11.71 10.93 12.21
C ARG A 188 12.02 10.03 13.41
N GLU A 189 11.02 9.32 13.91
CA GLU A 189 11.17 8.41 15.05
C GLU A 189 12.03 7.19 14.73
N LEU A 190 11.83 6.56 13.56
CA LEU A 190 12.68 5.47 13.09
C LEU A 190 14.15 5.87 13.04
N LEU A 191 14.44 7.09 12.58
CA LEU A 191 15.81 7.59 12.50
C LEU A 191 16.40 7.92 13.87
N ALA A 192 15.60 8.46 14.78
CA ALA A 192 16.02 8.68 16.17
C ALA A 192 16.37 7.34 16.83
N VAL A 193 15.48 6.34 16.70
CA VAL A 193 15.68 5.00 17.27
C VAL A 193 16.89 4.29 16.66
N LEU A 194 17.07 4.35 15.33
CA LEU A 194 18.23 3.76 14.65
C LEU A 194 19.53 4.52 14.96
N GLY A 195 19.47 5.85 15.09
CA GLY A 195 20.60 6.69 15.47
C GLY A 195 21.11 6.39 16.88
N ASP A 196 20.20 6.23 17.84
CA ASP A 196 20.53 5.85 19.22
C ASP A 196 21.09 4.42 19.31
N GLN A 197 20.60 3.50 18.48
CA GLN A 197 21.12 2.13 18.41
C GLN A 197 22.54 2.06 17.83
N GLU A 198 22.87 2.88 16.83
CA GLU A 198 24.24 2.97 16.31
C GLU A 198 25.20 3.66 17.29
N GLN A 199 24.71 4.61 18.10
CA GLN A 199 25.50 5.22 19.18
C GLN A 199 25.77 4.27 20.35
N ARG A 200 24.91 3.27 20.59
CA ARG A 200 25.14 2.22 21.61
C ARG A 200 26.12 1.12 21.16
N ARG A 201 26.53 1.06 19.89
CA ARG A 201 27.61 0.20 19.39
C ARG A 201 28.78 1.05 18.89
N LEU A 202 29.45 1.72 19.82
CA LEU A 202 30.70 2.44 19.53
C LEU A 202 31.84 1.46 19.21
N PHE A 203 32.07 1.18 17.92
CA PHE A 203 33.38 0.75 17.44
C PHE A 203 34.21 1.98 17.00
N PRO A 204 35.53 2.06 17.31
CA PRO A 204 36.36 3.24 17.03
C PRO A 204 36.59 3.63 15.56
N CYS A 205 35.99 2.92 14.59
CA CYS A 205 36.23 3.17 13.16
C CYS A 205 35.31 4.27 12.56
N VAL A 206 34.19 4.63 13.20
CA VAL A 206 33.26 5.67 12.69
C VAL A 206 33.58 7.06 13.25
N ARG A 207 34.86 7.35 13.53
CA ARG A 207 35.28 8.65 14.09
C ARG A 207 35.47 9.77 13.06
N ARG A 208 35.38 9.50 11.74
CA ARG A 208 35.75 10.50 10.71
C ARG A 208 34.64 11.09 9.83
N HIS A 209 33.37 10.69 9.97
CA HIS A 209 32.29 11.30 9.16
C HIS A 209 31.12 11.91 9.94
N ALA A 210 31.19 11.95 11.27
CA ALA A 210 30.14 12.51 12.15
C ALA A 210 30.29 14.02 12.46
N ARG A 211 31.00 14.81 11.63
CA ARG A 211 31.17 16.27 11.82
C ARG A 211 30.72 17.14 10.64
N VAL A 212 29.74 16.70 9.84
CA VAL A 212 29.25 17.49 8.68
C VAL A 212 27.76 17.83 8.73
N CYS A 213 27.03 17.56 9.82
CA CYS A 213 25.62 17.98 9.93
C CYS A 213 25.32 18.70 11.25
N ARG A 214 25.93 19.86 11.48
CA ARG A 214 25.17 20.98 12.06
C ARG A 214 24.70 21.83 10.87
N LEU A 215 23.50 21.54 10.38
CA LEU A 215 22.86 22.45 9.43
C LEU A 215 22.47 23.74 10.16
N PRO A 216 22.64 24.92 9.54
CA PRO A 216 22.19 26.17 10.13
C PRO A 216 20.68 26.15 10.38
N VAL A 217 20.25 26.79 11.46
CA VAL A 217 18.86 26.94 11.93
C VAL A 217 17.91 27.55 10.86
N SER A 218 18.43 28.06 9.74
CA SER A 218 17.66 28.67 8.66
C SER A 218 16.97 27.70 7.68
N TYR A 219 17.22 26.38 7.73
CA TYR A 219 16.60 25.40 6.81
C TYR A 219 15.43 24.60 7.41
N GLN A 220 15.01 24.91 8.64
CA GLN A 220 13.97 24.18 9.39
C GLN A 220 12.54 24.37 8.85
N ARG A 221 12.38 24.88 7.62
CA ARG A 221 11.09 25.29 7.06
C ARG A 221 10.51 24.36 5.98
N ARG A 222 11.18 23.25 5.64
CA ARG A 222 10.62 22.24 4.73
C ARG A 222 10.91 20.80 5.17
N PRO A 223 9.94 20.08 5.78
CA PRO A 223 10.11 18.71 6.24
C PRO A 223 10.48 17.69 5.13
N ASP A 224 10.34 18.07 3.87
CA ASP A 224 10.58 17.20 2.71
C ASP A 224 12.07 16.89 2.45
N TYR A 225 13.00 17.79 2.84
CA TYR A 225 14.43 17.62 2.55
C TYR A 225 15.11 16.59 3.45
N GLU A 226 14.72 16.55 4.72
CA GLU A 226 15.23 15.60 5.72
C GLU A 226 14.80 14.17 5.35
N VAL A 227 13.51 13.99 5.07
CA VAL A 227 12.91 12.72 4.63
C VAL A 227 13.67 12.08 3.46
N LEU A 228 14.05 12.87 2.46
CA LEU A 228 14.76 12.36 1.27
C LEU A 228 16.19 11.92 1.53
N TYR A 229 16.94 12.66 2.36
CA TYR A 229 18.29 12.28 2.73
C TYR A 229 18.29 10.93 3.44
N HIS A 230 17.33 10.73 4.34
CA HIS A 230 17.18 9.51 5.10
C HIS A 230 16.66 8.33 4.27
N LEU A 231 15.75 8.56 3.33
CA LEU A 231 15.31 7.54 2.39
C LEU A 231 16.41 7.12 1.43
N GLN A 232 17.27 8.03 0.98
CA GLN A 232 18.45 7.67 0.20
C GLN A 232 19.40 6.76 0.99
N ARG A 233 19.49 6.91 2.31
CA ARG A 233 20.26 6.00 3.18
C ARG A 233 19.60 4.61 3.27
N LEU A 234 18.27 4.56 3.42
CA LEU A 234 17.50 3.30 3.44
C LEU A 234 17.52 2.57 2.09
N LEU A 235 17.55 3.32 0.98
CA LEU A 235 17.61 2.79 -0.39
C LEU A 235 18.99 2.31 -0.84
N LYS A 236 20.07 2.69 -0.13
CA LYS A 236 21.42 2.26 -0.51
C LYS A 236 21.67 0.77 -0.26
N HIS A 237 21.04 0.19 0.76
CA HIS A 237 21.15 -1.25 1.07
C HIS A 237 19.85 -1.83 1.68
N PRO A 238 18.71 -1.81 0.97
CA PRO A 238 17.50 -2.44 1.47
C PRO A 238 17.70 -3.95 1.49
N ARG A 239 17.60 -4.56 2.68
CA ARG A 239 17.42 -6.02 2.78
C ARG A 239 16.17 -6.41 1.97
N PRO A 240 16.17 -7.52 1.20
CA PRO A 240 15.01 -7.90 0.37
C PRO A 240 13.67 -7.90 1.12
N ALA A 241 13.67 -8.31 2.39
CA ALA A 241 12.49 -8.30 3.26
C ALA A 241 11.91 -6.89 3.54
N MET A 242 12.72 -5.84 3.48
CA MET A 242 12.29 -4.45 3.70
C MET A 242 11.79 -3.77 2.43
N PHE A 243 12.00 -4.38 1.26
CA PHE A 243 11.69 -3.76 -0.01
C PHE A 243 10.20 -3.36 -0.14
N PRO A 244 9.21 -4.19 0.25
CA PRO A 244 7.80 -3.81 0.17
C PRO A 244 7.46 -2.59 1.04
N LEU A 245 8.09 -2.47 2.21
CA LEU A 245 7.92 -1.32 3.10
C LEU A 245 8.49 -0.05 2.46
N VAL A 246 9.74 -0.11 1.99
CA VAL A 246 10.40 1.02 1.31
C VAL A 246 9.59 1.46 0.09
N LEU A 247 9.08 0.52 -0.70
CA LEU A 247 8.24 0.83 -1.86
C LEU A 247 6.92 1.51 -1.45
N THR A 248 6.30 1.08 -0.36
CA THR A 248 5.09 1.71 0.19
C THR A 248 5.38 3.16 0.60
N MET A 249 6.50 3.40 1.30
CA MET A 249 6.93 4.75 1.67
C MET A 249 7.17 5.62 0.43
N LEU A 250 7.85 5.10 -0.60
CA LEU A 250 8.06 5.81 -1.86
C LEU A 250 6.76 6.13 -2.58
N LEU A 251 5.79 5.21 -2.54
CA LEU A 251 4.48 5.39 -3.14
C LEU A 251 3.75 6.57 -2.50
N THR A 252 3.65 6.61 -1.17
CA THR A 252 3.05 7.73 -0.42
C THR A 252 3.76 9.05 -0.71
N LEU A 253 5.09 9.04 -0.76
CA LEU A 253 5.86 10.26 -1.05
C LEU A 253 5.64 10.77 -2.47
N SER A 254 5.47 9.86 -3.43
CA SER A 254 5.26 10.20 -4.84
C SER A 254 3.98 10.97 -5.14
N GLU A 255 3.09 11.14 -4.15
CA GLU A 255 1.91 12.00 -4.25
C GLU A 255 2.26 13.49 -4.29
N THR A 256 3.42 13.88 -3.74
CA THR A 256 3.90 15.27 -3.81
C THR A 256 4.77 15.48 -5.05
N PRO A 257 4.58 16.59 -5.81
CA PRO A 257 5.33 16.83 -7.04
C PRO A 257 6.85 16.85 -6.87
N GLU A 258 7.34 17.40 -5.76
CA GLU A 258 8.75 17.53 -5.43
C GLU A 258 9.42 16.15 -5.27
N MET A 259 8.77 15.27 -4.49
CA MET A 259 9.25 13.93 -4.20
C MET A 259 9.16 13.03 -5.43
N ALA A 260 8.03 13.07 -6.13
CA ALA A 260 7.82 12.34 -7.39
C ALA A 260 8.95 12.57 -8.39
N ARG A 261 9.39 13.84 -8.55
CA ARG A 261 10.49 14.19 -9.46
C ARG A 261 11.83 13.59 -9.05
N ARG A 262 12.12 13.52 -7.75
CA ARG A 262 13.37 12.94 -7.24
C ARG A 262 13.36 11.43 -7.33
N ILE A 263 12.24 10.80 -6.97
CA ILE A 263 12.06 9.34 -7.10
C ILE A 263 12.23 8.92 -8.56
N GLY A 264 11.70 9.69 -9.51
CA GLY A 264 11.83 9.37 -10.93
C GLY A 264 13.26 9.29 -11.47
N LEU A 265 14.27 9.86 -10.78
CA LEU A 265 15.68 9.67 -11.13
C LEU A 265 16.21 8.26 -10.78
N LYS A 266 15.57 7.59 -9.82
CA LYS A 266 15.92 6.25 -9.32
C LYS A 266 14.92 5.17 -9.69
N LEU A 267 13.83 5.54 -10.34
CA LEU A 267 12.77 4.64 -10.75
C LEU A 267 13.25 3.49 -11.65
N PRO A 268 14.21 3.68 -12.59
CA PRO A 268 14.78 2.57 -13.35
C PRO A 268 15.48 1.54 -12.47
N ASP A 269 16.22 1.97 -11.44
CA ASP A 269 16.92 1.08 -10.49
C ASP A 269 15.90 0.30 -9.64
N ILE A 270 14.86 0.99 -9.17
CA ILE A 270 13.74 0.39 -8.40
C ILE A 270 13.02 -0.67 -9.24
N MET A 271 12.75 -0.37 -10.51
CA MET A 271 12.05 -1.29 -11.39
C MET A 271 12.86 -2.56 -11.71
N GLU A 272 14.19 -2.44 -11.77
CA GLU A 272 15.09 -3.57 -12.00
C GLU A 272 15.20 -4.49 -10.78
N ALA A 273 15.30 -3.90 -9.58
CA ALA A 273 15.27 -4.66 -8.32
C ALA A 273 13.98 -5.47 -8.12
N MET A 274 12.96 -5.20 -8.93
CA MET A 274 11.60 -5.70 -8.79
C MET A 274 11.17 -6.75 -9.80
N GLN A 275 12.04 -7.08 -10.76
CA GLN A 275 11.70 -8.01 -11.84
C GLN A 275 11.31 -9.40 -11.32
N HIS A 276 11.90 -9.83 -10.20
CA HIS A 276 11.66 -11.12 -9.55
C HIS A 276 10.79 -11.03 -8.28
N ALA A 277 10.18 -9.87 -8.02
CA ALA A 277 9.35 -9.68 -6.83
C ALA A 277 7.94 -10.28 -6.99
N SER A 278 7.21 -10.39 -5.88
CA SER A 278 5.81 -10.83 -5.90
C SER A 278 4.91 -9.87 -6.71
N SER A 279 3.78 -10.37 -7.18
CA SER A 279 2.82 -9.60 -7.99
C SER A 279 2.35 -8.33 -7.26
N ASP A 280 2.07 -8.37 -5.95
CA ASP A 280 1.71 -7.18 -5.15
C ASP A 280 2.78 -6.10 -5.23
N THR A 281 4.04 -6.51 -5.06
CA THR A 281 5.17 -5.59 -5.07
C THR A 281 5.33 -4.98 -6.48
N LYS A 282 5.20 -5.79 -7.55
CA LYS A 282 5.19 -5.30 -8.95
C LYS A 282 4.08 -4.28 -9.20
N MET A 283 2.86 -4.56 -8.72
CA MET A 283 1.72 -3.63 -8.84
C MET A 283 1.98 -2.30 -8.14
N LYS A 284 2.54 -2.32 -6.92
CA LYS A 284 2.96 -1.10 -6.22
C LYS A 284 4.01 -0.29 -7.01
N THR A 285 4.95 -0.96 -7.69
CA THR A 285 5.93 -0.29 -8.57
C THR A 285 5.28 0.36 -9.78
N PHE A 286 4.25 -0.26 -10.38
CA PHE A 286 3.50 0.37 -11.48
C PHE A 286 2.72 1.61 -11.01
N LEU A 287 2.10 1.55 -9.83
CA LEU A 287 1.43 2.71 -9.22
C LEU A 287 2.41 3.84 -8.92
N LEU A 288 3.57 3.52 -8.34
CA LEU A 288 4.65 4.48 -8.10
C LEU A 288 5.08 5.15 -9.40
N THR A 289 5.31 4.36 -10.45
CA THR A 289 5.67 4.87 -11.77
C THR A 289 4.61 5.81 -12.32
N ARG A 290 3.33 5.44 -12.22
CA ARG A 290 2.22 6.28 -12.69
C ARG A 290 2.17 7.62 -11.95
N ASN A 291 2.34 7.61 -10.63
CA ASN A 291 2.37 8.83 -9.82
C ASN A 291 3.55 9.72 -10.21
N VAL A 292 4.76 9.16 -10.30
CA VAL A 292 5.96 9.87 -10.75
C VAL A 292 5.74 10.53 -12.11
N MET A 293 5.24 9.78 -13.10
CA MET A 293 5.00 10.29 -14.45
C MET A 293 3.94 11.38 -14.48
N ARG A 294 2.90 11.30 -13.64
CA ARG A 294 1.86 12.34 -13.51
C ARG A 294 2.46 13.70 -13.12
N HIS A 295 3.41 13.71 -12.19
CA HIS A 295 4.03 14.95 -11.70
C HIS A 295 5.19 15.46 -12.57
N MET A 296 5.59 14.69 -13.60
CA MET A 296 6.64 15.06 -14.56
C MET A 296 6.12 15.73 -15.83
N LYS A 297 4.80 15.97 -15.99
CA LYS A 297 4.22 16.64 -17.17
C LYS A 297 4.88 17.98 -17.53
N ARG A 298 5.30 18.76 -16.52
CA ARG A 298 6.00 20.05 -16.69
C ARG A 298 7.50 19.93 -17.04
N LYS A 299 8.04 18.71 -17.10
CA LYS A 299 9.44 18.41 -17.46
C LYS A 299 9.50 17.33 -18.56
N PRO A 300 9.02 17.62 -19.78
CA PRO A 300 8.79 16.60 -20.81
C PRO A 300 10.07 15.88 -21.26
N LYS A 301 11.23 16.55 -21.27
CA LYS A 301 12.52 15.91 -21.57
C LYS A 301 12.91 14.86 -20.52
N GLN A 302 12.71 15.19 -19.23
CA GLN A 302 13.00 14.27 -18.13
C GLN A 302 12.02 13.10 -18.13
N ALA A 303 10.72 13.37 -18.26
CA ALA A 303 9.68 12.35 -18.37
C ALA A 303 9.97 11.38 -19.53
N SER A 304 10.36 11.91 -20.70
CA SER A 304 10.73 11.13 -21.87
C SER A 304 11.97 10.26 -21.64
N SER A 305 13.00 10.76 -20.95
CA SER A 305 14.18 9.97 -20.58
C SER A 305 13.82 8.79 -19.68
N VAL A 306 13.03 9.04 -18.63
CA VAL A 306 12.55 8.00 -17.71
C VAL A 306 11.67 6.99 -18.45
N ALA A 307 10.74 7.46 -19.30
CA ALA A 307 9.85 6.60 -20.08
C ALA A 307 10.61 5.60 -20.97
N VAL A 308 11.68 6.05 -21.64
CA VAL A 308 12.51 5.19 -22.49
C VAL A 308 13.24 4.13 -21.66
N GLN A 309 13.76 4.50 -20.48
CA GLN A 309 14.46 3.56 -19.61
C GLN A 309 13.53 2.49 -19.02
N LEU A 310 12.30 2.87 -18.69
CA LEU A 310 11.32 1.95 -18.12
C LEU A 310 10.66 1.04 -19.16
N ALA A 311 10.35 1.56 -20.36
CA ALA A 311 9.61 0.80 -21.37
C ALA A 311 10.30 -0.52 -21.76
N GLY A 312 11.63 -0.53 -21.89
CA GLY A 312 12.38 -1.75 -22.16
C GLY A 312 12.29 -2.78 -21.02
N LYS A 313 12.28 -2.31 -19.77
CA LYS A 313 12.15 -3.16 -18.58
C LYS A 313 10.73 -3.70 -18.37
N LEU A 314 9.72 -3.13 -19.04
CA LEU A 314 8.33 -3.59 -18.96
C LEU A 314 8.06 -4.82 -19.86
N LEU A 315 8.79 -4.97 -20.97
CA LEU A 315 8.51 -6.04 -21.95
C LEU A 315 8.55 -7.45 -21.35
N PRO A 316 9.50 -7.82 -20.47
CA PRO A 316 9.51 -9.16 -19.86
C PRO A 316 8.30 -9.43 -18.95
N LEU A 317 7.63 -8.37 -18.44
CA LEU A 317 6.46 -8.51 -17.56
C LEU A 317 5.17 -8.81 -18.34
N PHE A 318 5.21 -8.82 -19.67
CA PHE A 318 4.06 -9.18 -20.48
C PHE A 318 3.76 -10.67 -20.38
N SER A 319 4.76 -11.51 -20.10
CA SER A 319 4.61 -12.95 -19.89
C SER A 319 4.53 -13.35 -18.41
N ASP A 320 4.15 -12.42 -17.53
CA ASP A 320 3.99 -12.70 -16.09
C ASP A 320 2.79 -13.64 -15.84
N GLU A 321 2.89 -14.52 -14.85
CA GLU A 321 1.81 -15.44 -14.47
C GLU A 321 0.52 -14.69 -14.08
N SER A 322 0.66 -13.53 -13.42
CA SER A 322 -0.47 -12.72 -13.01
C SER A 322 -1.03 -11.90 -14.17
N SER A 323 -2.29 -12.13 -14.52
CA SER A 323 -3.01 -11.35 -15.54
C SER A 323 -3.04 -9.85 -15.22
N GLN A 324 -3.13 -9.47 -13.94
CA GLN A 324 -3.07 -8.07 -13.51
C GLN A 324 -1.69 -7.44 -13.78
N VAL A 325 -0.61 -8.18 -13.58
CA VAL A 325 0.75 -7.70 -13.89
C VAL A 325 0.94 -7.55 -15.40
N ARG A 326 0.46 -8.52 -16.21
CA ARG A 326 0.45 -8.41 -17.67
C ARG A 326 -0.32 -7.18 -18.14
N GLU A 327 -1.55 -7.00 -17.68
CA GLU A 327 -2.41 -5.87 -18.05
C GLU A 327 -1.75 -4.51 -17.70
N LEU A 328 -1.31 -4.36 -16.46
CA LEU A 328 -0.76 -3.09 -15.98
C LEU A 328 0.58 -2.76 -16.64
N SER A 329 1.45 -3.75 -16.87
CA SER A 329 2.73 -3.53 -17.56
C SER A 329 2.53 -3.11 -19.02
N ILE A 330 1.59 -3.74 -19.74
CA ILE A 330 1.22 -3.37 -21.11
C ILE A 330 0.65 -1.96 -21.17
N ARG A 331 -0.31 -1.62 -20.30
CA ARG A 331 -0.89 -0.26 -20.22
C ARG A 331 0.16 0.80 -19.87
N LEU A 332 1.10 0.45 -18.99
CA LEU A 332 2.17 1.36 -18.63
C LEU A 332 3.14 1.56 -19.80
N CYS A 333 3.47 0.50 -20.54
CA CYS A 333 4.31 0.59 -21.73
C CYS A 333 3.65 1.44 -22.83
N LYS A 334 2.35 1.26 -23.06
CA LYS A 334 1.53 2.16 -23.90
C LYS A 334 1.71 3.62 -23.46
N LYS A 335 1.60 3.88 -22.16
CA LYS A 335 1.74 5.25 -21.64
C LYS A 335 3.16 5.82 -21.83
N MET A 336 4.19 4.99 -21.76
CA MET A 336 5.57 5.40 -22.03
C MET A 336 5.75 5.83 -23.48
N MET A 337 5.18 5.10 -24.44
CA MET A 337 5.22 5.47 -25.86
C MET A 337 4.63 6.87 -26.11
N GLU A 338 3.49 7.17 -25.50
CA GLU A 338 2.81 8.48 -25.60
C GLU A 338 3.60 9.63 -24.94
N THR A 339 4.46 9.33 -23.97
CA THR A 339 5.18 10.37 -23.19
C THR A 339 6.48 10.81 -23.88
N VAL A 340 6.96 10.06 -24.88
CA VAL A 340 8.27 10.32 -25.49
C VAL A 340 8.25 11.50 -26.44
N VAL A 341 9.04 12.53 -26.09
CA VAL A 341 9.37 13.64 -27.01
C VAL A 341 10.41 13.24 -28.07
N TRP A 342 10.52 14.06 -29.12
CA TRP A 342 11.34 13.83 -30.31
C TRP A 342 12.80 13.41 -30.01
N CYS A 343 13.49 14.03 -29.04
CA CYS A 343 14.90 13.74 -28.75
C CYS A 343 15.17 12.28 -28.30
N HIS A 344 14.17 11.57 -27.76
CA HIS A 344 14.33 10.15 -27.39
C HIS A 344 13.54 9.20 -28.30
N LYS A 345 12.90 9.71 -29.36
CA LYS A 345 12.06 8.94 -30.27
C LYS A 345 12.83 7.79 -30.94
N ARG A 346 14.12 7.99 -31.26
CA ARG A 346 14.97 6.94 -31.85
C ARG A 346 15.22 5.76 -30.91
N LYS A 347 15.48 6.02 -29.62
CA LYS A 347 15.67 4.96 -28.62
C LYS A 347 14.35 4.23 -28.37
N MET A 348 13.27 4.98 -28.19
CA MET A 348 11.94 4.40 -28.01
C MET A 348 11.52 3.55 -29.21
N ARG A 349 11.81 3.97 -30.45
CA ARG A 349 11.49 3.19 -31.67
C ARG A 349 12.01 1.75 -31.59
N LYS A 350 13.26 1.55 -31.14
CA LYS A 350 13.83 0.20 -30.97
C LYS A 350 13.06 -0.63 -29.95
N ILE A 351 12.65 -0.02 -28.85
CA ILE A 351 11.85 -0.68 -27.79
C ILE A 351 10.47 -1.04 -28.34
N VAL A 352 9.80 -0.11 -29.03
CA VAL A 352 8.50 -0.35 -29.64
C VAL A 352 8.56 -1.49 -30.64
N GLN A 353 9.59 -1.53 -31.50
CA GLN A 353 9.80 -2.62 -32.45
C GLN A 353 9.94 -3.98 -31.75
N ARG A 354 10.72 -4.07 -30.66
CA ARG A 354 10.84 -5.29 -29.83
C ARG A 354 9.54 -5.67 -29.12
N GLY A 355 8.67 -4.70 -28.84
CA GLY A 355 7.37 -4.92 -28.22
C GLY A 355 6.27 -5.35 -29.19
N LEU A 356 6.42 -5.17 -30.50
CA LEU A 356 5.37 -5.45 -31.49
C LEU A 356 4.87 -6.89 -31.44
N LEU A 357 5.79 -7.86 -31.42
CA LEU A 357 5.45 -9.27 -31.37
C LEU A 357 4.77 -9.64 -30.02
N PRO A 358 5.33 -9.29 -28.85
CA PRO A 358 4.63 -9.46 -27.58
C PRO A 358 3.23 -8.86 -27.56
N PHE A 359 3.05 -7.63 -28.07
CA PHE A 359 1.72 -7.03 -28.14
C PHE A 359 0.76 -7.83 -29.02
N PHE A 360 1.23 -8.28 -30.19
CA PHE A 360 0.42 -9.11 -31.09
C PHE A 360 0.01 -10.44 -30.44
N LEU A 361 0.94 -11.14 -29.79
CA LEU A 361 0.64 -12.42 -29.15
C LEU A 361 -0.36 -12.25 -27.99
N HIS A 362 -0.12 -11.28 -27.11
CA HIS A 362 -1.01 -10.99 -25.97
C HIS A 362 -2.35 -10.34 -26.35
N MET A 363 -2.60 -9.99 -27.62
CA MET A 363 -3.98 -9.71 -28.06
C MET A 363 -4.88 -10.95 -28.00
N ASN A 364 -4.28 -12.14 -27.92
CA ASN A 364 -4.95 -13.43 -27.79
C ASN A 364 -4.86 -13.97 -26.35
N ASP A 365 -4.54 -13.13 -25.36
CA ASP A 365 -4.49 -13.54 -23.95
C ASP A 365 -5.87 -14.01 -23.48
N GLN A 366 -5.90 -15.04 -22.63
CA GLN A 366 -7.15 -15.58 -22.08
C GLN A 366 -7.88 -14.57 -21.20
N ALA A 367 -7.15 -13.65 -20.56
CA ALA A 367 -7.74 -12.56 -19.82
C ALA A 367 -8.14 -11.42 -20.78
N GLU A 368 -9.45 -11.18 -20.92
CA GLU A 368 -10.00 -10.15 -21.83
C GLU A 368 -9.39 -8.76 -21.56
N SER A 369 -9.13 -8.41 -20.30
CA SER A 369 -8.54 -7.12 -19.94
C SER A 369 -7.11 -6.96 -20.47
N VAL A 370 -6.34 -8.06 -20.55
CA VAL A 370 -4.98 -8.11 -21.11
C VAL A 370 -5.05 -8.04 -22.63
N ALA A 371 -5.91 -8.83 -23.27
CA ALA A 371 -6.13 -8.83 -24.71
C ALA A 371 -6.46 -7.43 -25.23
N LYS A 372 -7.42 -6.75 -24.57
CA LYS A 372 -7.79 -5.36 -24.87
C LYS A 372 -6.64 -4.38 -24.65
N ALA A 373 -5.94 -4.48 -23.51
CA ALA A 373 -4.79 -3.62 -23.24
C ALA A 373 -3.69 -3.77 -24.31
N SER A 374 -3.46 -5.00 -24.77
CA SER A 374 -2.46 -5.33 -25.78
C SER A 374 -2.84 -4.78 -27.16
N ALA A 375 -4.10 -4.93 -27.56
CA ALA A 375 -4.61 -4.36 -28.81
C ALA A 375 -4.47 -2.84 -28.83
N GLU A 376 -4.84 -2.16 -27.74
CA GLU A 376 -4.67 -0.72 -27.61
C GLU A 376 -3.20 -0.29 -27.65
N ALA A 377 -2.30 -1.05 -26.99
CA ALA A 377 -0.87 -0.78 -27.02
C ALA A 377 -0.30 -0.97 -28.44
N LEU A 378 -0.75 -1.97 -29.19
CA LEU A 378 -0.35 -2.21 -30.57
C LEU A 378 -0.82 -1.09 -31.51
N ILE A 379 -2.02 -0.55 -31.30
CA ILE A 379 -2.49 0.64 -32.02
C ILE A 379 -1.56 1.83 -31.77
N VAL A 380 -1.22 2.11 -30.51
CA VAL A 380 -0.31 3.21 -30.15
C VAL A 380 1.10 2.98 -30.71
N ALA A 381 1.59 1.73 -30.71
CA ALA A 381 2.84 1.37 -31.35
C ALA A 381 2.81 1.65 -32.86
N ALA A 382 1.74 1.26 -33.54
CA ALA A 382 1.54 1.52 -34.97
C ALA A 382 1.48 3.02 -35.27
N GLU A 383 0.80 3.82 -34.44
CA GLU A 383 0.79 5.29 -34.55
C GLU A 383 2.18 5.90 -34.36
N PHE A 384 2.90 5.45 -33.33
CA PHE A 384 4.25 5.92 -33.02
C PHE A 384 5.25 5.64 -34.15
N LEU A 385 5.12 4.46 -34.78
CA LEU A 385 5.91 4.03 -35.93
C LEU A 385 5.41 4.59 -37.27
N GLN A 386 4.23 5.21 -37.29
CA GLN A 386 3.52 5.68 -38.49
C GLN A 386 3.11 4.55 -39.46
N TRP A 387 2.80 3.37 -38.92
CA TRP A 387 2.35 2.19 -39.68
C TRP A 387 0.82 2.17 -39.78
N LYS A 388 0.27 2.96 -40.72
CA LYS A 388 -1.19 3.14 -40.90
C LYS A 388 -1.93 1.83 -41.17
N GLU A 389 -1.32 0.92 -41.93
CA GLU A 389 -1.92 -0.37 -42.27
C GLU A 389 -2.06 -1.27 -41.04
N LEU A 390 -0.99 -1.41 -40.24
CA LEU A 390 -1.04 -2.15 -38.97
C LEU A 390 -2.15 -1.62 -38.06
N LYS A 391 -2.26 -0.29 -37.91
CA LYS A 391 -3.33 0.34 -37.12
C LYS A 391 -4.72 -0.07 -37.63
N ARG A 392 -4.92 -0.12 -38.95
CA ARG A 392 -6.19 -0.54 -39.56
C ARG A 392 -6.49 -2.01 -39.25
N LEU A 393 -5.52 -2.90 -39.45
CA LEU A 393 -5.67 -4.35 -39.24
C LEU A 393 -6.00 -4.68 -37.78
N VAL A 394 -5.39 -3.99 -36.82
CA VAL A 394 -5.68 -4.17 -35.38
C VAL A 394 -7.11 -3.74 -35.06
N LYS A 395 -7.58 -2.61 -35.62
CA LYS A 395 -8.94 -2.12 -35.40
C LYS A 395 -10.02 -3.01 -36.02
N THR A 396 -9.71 -3.67 -37.13
CA THR A 396 -10.63 -4.59 -37.80
C THR A 396 -10.56 -6.02 -37.27
N GLY A 397 -9.69 -6.30 -36.28
CA GLY A 397 -9.55 -7.62 -35.67
C GLY A 397 -8.97 -8.69 -36.61
N GLN A 398 -8.30 -8.29 -37.69
CA GLN A 398 -7.76 -9.21 -38.70
C GLN A 398 -6.43 -9.83 -38.24
N THR A 399 -6.46 -10.65 -37.19
CA THR A 399 -5.29 -11.23 -36.50
C THR A 399 -4.30 -11.91 -37.46
N PHE A 400 -4.80 -12.71 -38.40
CA PHE A 400 -3.96 -13.39 -39.40
C PHE A 400 -3.11 -12.40 -40.22
N ARG A 401 -3.75 -11.36 -40.78
CA ARG A 401 -3.07 -10.34 -41.59
C ARG A 401 -2.09 -9.49 -40.78
N ILE A 402 -2.31 -9.35 -39.47
CA ILE A 402 -1.36 -8.64 -38.60
C ILE A 402 -0.03 -9.40 -38.54
N GLY A 403 -0.07 -10.73 -38.38
CA GLY A 403 1.12 -11.58 -38.36
C GLY A 403 1.95 -11.45 -39.65
N GLU A 404 1.30 -11.64 -40.80
CA GLU A 404 1.92 -11.49 -42.12
C GLU A 404 2.53 -10.08 -42.30
N TYR A 405 1.80 -9.04 -41.91
CA TYR A 405 2.27 -7.67 -42.00
C TYR A 405 3.54 -7.45 -41.17
N LEU A 406 3.60 -7.98 -39.95
CA LEU A 406 4.76 -7.84 -39.07
C LEU A 406 6.02 -8.54 -39.61
N LEU A 407 5.85 -9.65 -40.34
CA LEU A 407 6.95 -10.36 -41.01
C LEU A 407 7.44 -9.61 -42.25
N GLN A 408 6.52 -9.16 -43.11
CA GLN A 408 6.85 -8.48 -44.37
C GLN A 408 7.46 -7.09 -44.15
N ARG A 409 7.03 -6.37 -43.10
CA ARG A 409 7.38 -4.95 -42.91
C ARG A 409 8.83 -4.72 -42.53
N ASP A 410 9.47 -5.67 -41.85
CA ASP A 410 10.86 -5.55 -41.42
C ASP A 410 11.59 -6.90 -41.56
N PRO A 411 12.04 -7.24 -42.79
CA PRO A 411 12.69 -8.52 -43.08
C PRO A 411 13.92 -8.79 -42.23
N ARG A 412 14.61 -7.73 -41.78
CA ARG A 412 15.85 -7.83 -40.99
C ARG A 412 15.60 -8.33 -39.56
N THR A 413 14.37 -8.21 -39.06
CA THR A 413 13.98 -8.65 -37.71
C THR A 413 13.12 -9.91 -37.74
N VAL A 414 12.94 -10.55 -38.91
CA VAL A 414 12.14 -11.77 -39.04
C VAL A 414 12.73 -12.90 -38.22
N GLU A 415 14.03 -13.16 -38.34
CA GLU A 415 14.69 -14.22 -37.57
C GLU A 415 14.55 -13.98 -36.05
N GLU A 416 14.79 -12.75 -35.59
CA GLU A 416 14.62 -12.38 -34.17
C GLU A 416 13.17 -12.59 -33.69
N LYS A 417 12.17 -12.23 -34.52
CA LYS A 417 10.74 -12.44 -34.20
C LYS A 417 10.37 -13.91 -34.19
N LEU A 418 10.91 -14.72 -35.10
CA LEU A 418 10.69 -16.16 -35.11
C LEU A 418 11.31 -16.81 -33.86
N GLN A 419 12.56 -16.48 -33.54
CA GLN A 419 13.21 -16.93 -32.31
C GLN A 419 12.43 -16.51 -31.06
N GLN A 420 11.95 -15.26 -31.01
CA GLN A 420 11.12 -14.80 -29.91
C GLN A 420 9.79 -15.56 -29.84
N SER A 421 9.18 -15.89 -30.98
CA SER A 421 7.93 -16.66 -31.04
C SER A 421 8.10 -18.09 -30.53
N LEU A 422 9.26 -18.71 -30.75
CA LEU A 422 9.57 -20.04 -30.21
C LEU A 422 9.47 -20.08 -28.68
N MET A 423 9.86 -18.99 -28.00
CA MET A 423 9.75 -18.91 -26.53
C MET A 423 8.29 -18.95 -26.05
N TYR A 424 7.33 -18.52 -26.87
CA TYR A 424 5.91 -18.54 -26.54
C TYR A 424 5.23 -19.89 -26.83
N LEU A 425 5.92 -20.85 -27.47
CA LEU A 425 5.40 -22.21 -27.63
C LEU A 425 5.30 -22.96 -26.30
N GLN A 426 6.04 -22.52 -25.29
CA GLN A 426 6.00 -23.06 -23.92
C GLN A 426 5.13 -22.22 -22.98
N ASP A 427 4.43 -21.20 -23.49
CA ASP A 427 3.56 -20.36 -22.67
C ASP A 427 2.46 -21.19 -22.01
N SER A 428 2.12 -20.89 -20.75
CA SER A 428 1.04 -21.55 -20.01
C SER A 428 -0.32 -21.48 -20.73
N GLN A 429 -0.56 -20.41 -21.49
CA GLN A 429 -1.84 -20.14 -22.15
C GLN A 429 -1.91 -20.76 -23.55
N ALA A 430 -2.91 -21.61 -23.76
CA ALA A 430 -3.13 -22.27 -25.05
C ALA A 430 -3.34 -21.27 -26.21
N ALA A 431 -4.09 -20.20 -25.98
CA ALA A 431 -4.38 -19.18 -26.99
C ALA A 431 -3.11 -18.43 -27.46
N ILE A 432 -2.16 -18.20 -26.54
CA ILE A 432 -0.87 -17.58 -26.87
C ILE A 432 0.01 -18.56 -27.66
N ARG A 433 0.08 -19.84 -27.23
CA ARG A 433 0.80 -20.88 -27.97
C ARG A 433 0.28 -21.01 -29.41
N GLU A 434 -1.04 -21.04 -29.57
CA GLU A 434 -1.70 -21.14 -30.87
C GLU A 434 -1.41 -19.92 -31.76
N ALA A 435 -1.42 -18.71 -31.18
CA ALA A 435 -1.04 -17.49 -31.89
C ALA A 435 0.44 -17.51 -32.31
N ALA A 436 1.33 -18.06 -31.48
CA ALA A 436 2.75 -18.20 -31.79
C ALA A 436 2.99 -19.22 -32.92
N VAL A 437 2.32 -20.38 -32.88
CA VAL A 437 2.37 -21.37 -33.97
C VAL A 437 1.92 -20.75 -35.28
N ARG A 438 0.76 -20.08 -35.29
CA ARG A 438 0.25 -19.39 -36.49
C ARG A 438 1.18 -18.30 -37.02
N PHE A 439 1.91 -17.62 -36.12
CA PHE A 439 2.86 -16.60 -36.52
C PHE A 439 4.11 -17.18 -37.18
N ILE A 440 4.55 -18.37 -36.75
CA ILE A 440 5.70 -19.08 -37.30
C ILE A 440 5.38 -19.65 -38.70
N GLY A 441 4.16 -20.16 -38.89
CA GLY A 441 3.70 -20.79 -40.13
C GLY A 441 3.32 -22.23 -39.91
#